data_AF-A0A0M0JBI0-F1
#
_entry.id   AF-A0A0M0JBI0-F1
#
_cell.length_a   1.000
_cell.length_b   1.000
_cell.length_c   1.000
_cell.angle_alpha   90.00
_cell.angle_beta   90.00
_cell.angle_gamma   90.00
#
_symmetry.space_group_name_H-M   'P 1'
#
loop_
_entity.id
_entity.type
_entity.pdbx_description
1 polymer ?
#
loop_
_entity_poly.entity_id
_entity_poly.type
_entity_poly.pdbx_seq_one_letter_code
_entity_poly.pdbx_strand_id
1 'polypeptide(L)'
;MQSQSAKDYLRKWNLEPSCQLKSFRFDKPFSPDAVNEFLLDFFNSSAVQEMAPVCVGSNQWSTLGTVKPGAVKHTRIPTTVLRLDFFDRFRDAGIIRGDGGDVAKCLDEQVGEILVSDKLRKMFLDESSEEWELFDELERSELIFRIMKAFAVGGGMNQYEDQIEPYLNLTKALYKDLVSVHKTAAGTLQIGSLTFEISAVAGSSASLFPRPSTNNFCYVTVDPAARHAKIFYGAFLPMM
;
A
#
# COMPACT_ATOMS: atom_id res chain seq x y z
N MET A 1 -2.30 12.76 -1.73
CA MET A 1 -3.77 12.58 -2.00
C MET A 1 -4.61 13.73 -1.45
N GLN A 2 -4.92 14.77 -2.24
CA GLN A 2 -5.72 15.93 -1.77
C GLN A 2 -6.94 16.28 -2.65
N SER A 3 -7.24 15.53 -3.73
CA SER A 3 -8.45 15.79 -4.52
C SER A 3 -9.70 15.29 -3.77
N GLN A 4 -10.81 16.02 -3.89
CA GLN A 4 -12.10 15.64 -3.31
C GLN A 4 -12.51 14.23 -3.72
N SER A 5 -12.35 13.90 -5.01
CA SER A 5 -12.64 12.57 -5.56
C SER A 5 -11.87 11.43 -4.90
N ALA A 6 -10.59 11.64 -4.54
CA ALA A 6 -9.80 10.60 -3.90
C ALA A 6 -10.30 10.29 -2.48
N LYS A 7 -10.73 11.31 -1.75
CA LYS A 7 -11.32 11.13 -0.42
C LYS A 7 -12.65 10.40 -0.50
N ASP A 8 -13.47 10.71 -1.50
CA ASP A 8 -14.77 10.07 -1.70
C ASP A 8 -14.62 8.57 -1.96
N TYR A 9 -13.64 8.16 -2.79
CA TYR A 9 -13.33 6.75 -3.01
C TYR A 9 -12.75 6.05 -1.79
N LEU A 10 -11.82 6.66 -1.04
CA LEU A 10 -11.31 6.06 0.19
C LEU A 10 -12.42 5.81 1.22
N ARG A 11 -13.38 6.74 1.29
CA ARG A 11 -14.55 6.61 2.16
C ARG A 11 -15.46 5.49 1.68
N LYS A 12 -15.77 5.45 0.37
CA LYS A 12 -16.56 4.39 -0.26
C LYS A 12 -15.92 3.02 0.01
N TRP A 13 -14.64 2.86 -0.31
CA TRP A 13 -13.92 1.60 -0.11
C TRP A 13 -13.61 1.28 1.35
N ASN A 14 -14.14 2.06 2.31
CA ASN A 14 -13.98 1.84 3.76
C ASN A 14 -12.51 1.79 4.23
N LEU A 15 -11.64 2.53 3.55
CA LEU A 15 -10.23 2.66 3.93
C LEU A 15 -10.01 3.79 4.94
N GLU A 16 -10.79 4.87 4.87
CA GLU A 16 -10.65 6.05 5.74
C GLU A 16 -10.52 5.72 7.25
N PRO A 17 -11.27 4.78 7.84
CA PRO A 17 -11.22 4.50 9.28
C PRO A 17 -9.93 3.85 9.80
N SER A 18 -9.13 3.24 8.91
CA SER A 18 -7.97 2.43 9.29
C SER A 18 -6.76 2.59 8.37
N CYS A 19 -6.80 3.52 7.41
CA CYS A 19 -5.75 3.80 6.45
C CYS A 19 -5.32 5.27 6.49
N GLN A 20 -4.03 5.52 6.29
CA GLN A 20 -3.47 6.86 6.20
C GLN A 20 -2.24 6.94 5.30
N LEU A 21 -2.02 8.14 4.77
CA LEU A 21 -0.80 8.54 4.08
C LEU A 21 -0.24 9.78 4.76
N LYS A 22 1.02 9.72 5.21
CA LYS A 22 1.70 10.86 5.85
C LYS A 22 3.08 11.05 5.24
N SER A 23 3.53 12.29 5.22
CA SER A 23 4.85 12.69 4.71
C SER A 23 5.59 13.45 5.79
N PHE A 24 6.86 13.13 5.96
CA PHE A 24 7.76 13.68 6.95
C PHE A 24 9.05 14.12 6.28
N ARG A 25 9.69 15.13 6.84
CA ARG A 25 11.05 15.54 6.46
C ARG A 25 12.02 15.09 7.53
N PHE A 26 13.22 14.71 7.13
CA PHE A 26 14.29 14.33 8.04
C PHE A 26 15.60 15.06 7.70
N ASP A 27 16.49 15.22 8.69
CA ASP A 27 17.71 15.99 8.51
C ASP A 27 18.98 15.13 8.38
N LYS A 28 19.00 13.96 9.02
CA LYS A 28 20.13 13.03 8.97
C LYS A 28 20.31 12.47 7.56
N PRO A 29 21.54 12.36 7.03
CA PRO A 29 21.78 11.64 5.78
C PRO A 29 21.27 10.20 5.88
N PHE A 30 20.64 9.72 4.81
CA PHE A 30 20.17 8.35 4.72
C PHE A 30 21.03 7.55 3.75
N SER A 31 21.48 6.37 4.18
CA SER A 31 22.02 5.32 3.30
C SER A 31 21.20 4.04 3.47
N PRO A 32 21.12 3.18 2.44
CA PRO A 32 20.41 1.90 2.54
C PRO A 32 20.89 1.02 3.69
N ASP A 33 22.20 1.07 4.02
CA ASP A 33 22.79 0.27 5.10
C ASP A 33 22.32 0.72 6.49
N ALA A 34 21.94 1.99 6.64
CA ALA A 34 21.44 2.57 7.88
C ALA A 34 19.92 2.42 8.06
N VAL A 35 19.23 1.63 7.23
CA VAL A 35 17.77 1.49 7.26
C VAL A 35 17.23 1.09 8.64
N ASN A 36 17.92 0.20 9.35
CA ASN A 36 17.49 -0.25 10.68
C ASN A 36 17.47 0.91 11.69
N GLU A 37 18.53 1.71 11.71
CA GLU A 37 18.65 2.88 12.58
C GLU A 37 17.66 3.97 12.17
N PHE A 38 17.54 4.21 10.87
CA PHE A 38 16.59 5.18 10.33
C PHE A 38 15.15 4.85 10.73
N LEU A 39 14.70 3.61 10.54
CA LEU A 39 13.34 3.22 10.88
C LEU A 39 13.09 3.24 12.39
N LEU A 40 14.10 2.87 13.19
CA LEU A 40 14.03 2.99 14.66
C LEU A 40 13.83 4.46 15.08
N ASP A 41 14.63 5.38 14.55
CA ASP A 41 14.51 6.81 14.82
C ASP A 41 13.19 7.37 14.28
N PHE A 42 12.78 6.94 13.09
CA PHE A 42 11.54 7.35 12.44
C PHE A 42 10.32 7.00 13.30
N PHE A 43 10.21 5.74 13.74
CA PHE A 43 9.10 5.33 14.61
C PHE A 43 9.21 5.88 16.03
N ASN A 44 10.38 6.27 16.54
CA ASN A 44 10.50 6.96 17.83
C ASN A 44 10.30 8.48 17.77
N SER A 45 10.25 9.07 16.57
CA SER A 45 10.04 10.51 16.39
C SER A 45 8.68 10.92 16.94
N SER A 46 8.65 11.98 17.77
CA SER A 46 7.40 12.53 18.30
C SER A 46 6.45 12.96 17.18
N ALA A 47 6.98 13.56 16.11
CA ALA A 47 6.19 13.97 14.96
C ALA A 47 5.52 12.77 14.27
N VAL A 48 6.21 11.62 14.18
CA VAL A 48 5.63 10.41 13.57
C VAL A 48 4.59 9.79 14.51
N GLN A 49 4.88 9.71 15.81
CA GLN A 49 3.94 9.19 16.81
C GLN A 49 2.64 10.00 16.85
N GLU A 50 2.73 11.33 16.79
CA GLU A 50 1.57 12.23 16.81
C GLU A 50 0.79 12.24 15.49
N MET A 51 1.49 12.28 14.35
CA MET A 51 0.85 12.52 13.05
C MET A 51 0.55 11.26 12.24
N ALA A 52 1.18 10.12 12.58
CA ALA A 52 0.98 8.81 11.97
C ALA A 52 0.76 7.72 13.04
N PRO A 53 -0.24 7.85 13.93
CA PRO A 53 -0.55 6.83 14.93
C PRO A 53 -1.00 5.52 14.26
N VAL A 54 -0.93 4.39 14.95
CA VAL A 54 -1.37 3.09 14.41
C VAL A 54 -2.81 2.78 14.81
N CYS A 55 -3.51 2.02 13.96
CA CYS A 55 -4.89 1.63 14.21
C CYS A 55 -4.95 0.58 15.33
N VAL A 56 -5.79 0.81 16.34
CA VAL A 56 -6.10 -0.16 17.41
C VAL A 56 -7.54 -0.68 17.33
N GLY A 57 -8.35 -0.07 16.46
CA GLY A 57 -9.74 -0.41 16.18
C GLY A 57 -10.31 0.56 15.14
N SER A 58 -11.54 0.33 14.66
CA SER A 58 -12.15 1.20 13.64
C SER A 58 -12.28 2.63 14.15
N ASN A 59 -11.67 3.61 13.45
CA ASN A 59 -11.53 5.00 13.91
C ASN A 59 -10.85 5.18 15.28
N GLN A 60 -10.15 4.16 15.76
CA GLN A 60 -9.39 4.21 17.02
C GLN A 60 -7.90 4.11 16.69
N TRP A 61 -7.16 5.12 17.13
CA TRP A 61 -5.76 5.30 16.80
C TRP A 61 -4.95 5.49 18.08
N SER A 62 -3.75 4.92 18.12
CA SER A 62 -2.83 5.03 19.26
C SER A 62 -1.40 5.18 18.79
N THR A 63 -0.58 5.82 19.59
CA THR A 63 0.87 5.88 19.39
C THR A 63 1.47 4.49 19.62
N LEU A 64 2.53 4.13 18.88
CA LEU A 64 3.32 2.93 19.19
C LEU A 64 4.00 3.04 20.57
N GLY A 65 4.29 4.26 21.03
CA GLY A 65 5.09 4.50 22.22
C GLY A 65 6.58 4.25 21.94
N THR A 66 7.36 3.94 22.98
CA THR A 66 8.80 3.70 22.82
C THR A 66 9.04 2.42 22.01
N VAL A 67 9.79 2.54 20.92
CA VAL A 67 10.20 1.42 20.07
C VAL A 67 11.66 1.09 20.38
N LYS A 68 11.95 -0.16 20.71
CA LYS A 68 13.31 -0.61 21.06
C LYS A 68 14.12 -1.01 19.82
N PRO A 69 15.46 -0.98 19.87
CA PRO A 69 16.29 -1.54 18.81
C PRO A 69 15.89 -2.98 18.46
N GLY A 70 15.80 -3.29 17.16
CA GLY A 70 15.41 -4.61 16.65
C GLY A 70 13.90 -4.92 16.66
N ALA A 71 13.08 -4.02 17.18
CA ALA A 71 11.61 -4.17 17.25
C ALA A 71 10.88 -3.87 15.93
N VAL A 72 11.53 -3.16 15.00
CA VAL A 72 11.00 -2.89 13.66
C VAL A 72 11.44 -4.03 12.74
N LYS A 73 10.48 -4.78 12.20
CA LYS A 73 10.71 -5.80 11.16
C LYS A 73 10.35 -5.20 9.82
N HIS A 74 11.29 -5.26 8.88
CA HIS A 74 11.09 -4.71 7.55
C HIS A 74 11.76 -5.56 6.46
N THR A 75 11.26 -5.39 5.25
CA THR A 75 11.85 -5.93 4.02
C THR A 75 11.85 -4.85 2.96
N ARG A 76 12.90 -4.80 2.13
CA ARG A 76 12.92 -3.92 0.96
C ARG A 76 12.00 -4.50 -0.11
N ILE A 77 11.05 -3.71 -0.59
CA ILE A 77 10.16 -4.14 -1.68
C ILE A 77 10.62 -3.54 -3.01
N PRO A 78 10.45 -4.27 -4.13
CA PRO A 78 10.69 -3.71 -5.45
C PRO A 78 9.82 -2.48 -5.69
N THR A 79 10.45 -1.45 -6.23
CA THR A 79 9.81 -0.21 -6.66
C THR A 79 10.53 0.17 -7.95
N THR A 80 10.18 -0.55 -9.02
CA THR A 80 10.91 -0.47 -10.31
C THR A 80 10.00 -0.05 -11.47
N VAL A 81 8.68 -0.24 -11.33
CA VAL A 81 7.70 0.05 -12.37
C VAL A 81 7.55 1.57 -12.60
N LEU A 82 7.89 2.03 -13.80
CA LEU A 82 7.83 3.46 -14.16
C LEU A 82 6.52 3.88 -14.84
N ARG A 83 5.73 2.91 -15.30
CA ARG A 83 4.58 3.12 -16.19
C ARG A 83 3.40 2.27 -15.74
N LEU A 84 2.20 2.78 -15.99
CA LEU A 84 0.95 2.11 -15.60
C LEU A 84 0.55 1.00 -16.60
N ASP A 85 1.24 0.91 -17.75
CA ASP A 85 1.11 -0.17 -18.73
C ASP A 85 1.40 -1.57 -18.13
N PHE A 86 2.02 -1.61 -16.95
CA PHE A 86 2.10 -2.77 -16.07
C PHE A 86 0.74 -3.49 -15.87
N PHE A 87 -0.36 -2.73 -15.89
CA PHE A 87 -1.72 -3.27 -15.73
C PHE A 87 -2.49 -3.50 -17.04
N ASP A 88 -1.91 -3.22 -18.21
CA ASP A 88 -2.62 -3.38 -19.50
C ASP A 88 -3.01 -4.84 -19.75
N ARG A 89 -2.23 -5.79 -19.20
CA ARG A 89 -2.50 -7.24 -19.25
C ARG A 89 -3.82 -7.68 -18.63
N PHE A 90 -4.48 -6.84 -17.83
CA PHE A 90 -5.81 -7.16 -17.30
C PHE A 90 -6.85 -7.38 -18.42
N ARG A 91 -6.72 -6.67 -19.53
CA ARG A 91 -7.63 -6.80 -20.67
C ARG A 91 -7.42 -8.13 -21.37
N ASP A 92 -6.16 -8.48 -21.66
CA ASP A 92 -5.79 -9.73 -22.32
C ASP A 92 -6.18 -10.97 -21.50
N ALA A 93 -6.11 -10.86 -20.16
CA ALA A 93 -6.54 -11.89 -19.22
C ALA A 93 -8.06 -11.98 -19.01
N GLY A 94 -8.85 -11.11 -19.64
CA GLY A 94 -10.31 -11.06 -19.47
C GLY A 94 -10.76 -10.65 -18.06
N ILE A 95 -9.87 -10.07 -17.26
CA ILE A 95 -10.21 -9.45 -15.96
C ILE A 95 -11.02 -8.18 -16.21
N ILE A 96 -10.65 -7.42 -17.26
CA ILE A 96 -11.38 -6.22 -17.71
C ILE A 96 -12.01 -6.48 -19.08
N ARG A 97 -13.28 -6.12 -19.22
CA ARG A 97 -14.07 -6.32 -20.45
C ARG A 97 -14.43 -5.01 -21.11
N GLY A 98 -14.48 -5.05 -22.44
CA GLY A 98 -14.90 -3.93 -23.29
C GLY A 98 -13.99 -2.71 -23.17
N ASP A 99 -14.25 -1.71 -24.00
CA ASP A 99 -13.47 -0.47 -23.97
C ASP A 99 -13.76 0.37 -22.71
N GLY A 100 -14.97 0.20 -22.14
CA GLY A 100 -15.44 0.91 -20.94
C GLY A 100 -14.65 0.59 -19.67
N GLY A 101 -14.00 -0.57 -19.59
CA GLY A 101 -13.19 -0.94 -18.42
C GLY A 101 -13.96 -1.70 -17.33
N ASP A 102 -15.02 -2.41 -17.72
CA ASP A 102 -15.85 -3.20 -16.81
C ASP A 102 -15.04 -4.34 -16.18
N VAL A 103 -15.05 -4.44 -14.85
CA VAL A 103 -14.43 -5.55 -14.13
C VAL A 103 -15.30 -6.80 -14.31
N ALA A 104 -14.72 -7.86 -14.87
CA ALA A 104 -15.40 -9.13 -15.10
C ALA A 104 -15.86 -9.77 -13.79
N LYS A 105 -17.16 -10.05 -13.69
CA LYS A 105 -17.73 -10.78 -12.55
C LYS A 105 -17.33 -12.25 -12.57
N CYS A 106 -17.27 -12.85 -11.38
CA CYS A 106 -17.13 -14.29 -11.17
C CYS A 106 -18.22 -14.78 -10.20
N LEU A 107 -18.23 -16.09 -9.92
CA LEU A 107 -19.06 -16.61 -8.84
C LEU A 107 -18.57 -16.04 -7.51
N ASP A 108 -19.50 -15.90 -6.57
CA ASP A 108 -19.16 -15.46 -5.22
C ASP A 108 -18.32 -16.53 -4.52
N GLU A 109 -17.11 -16.17 -4.16
CA GLU A 109 -16.13 -17.05 -3.54
C GLU A 109 -15.58 -16.42 -2.26
N GLN A 110 -15.59 -17.16 -1.16
CA GLN A 110 -15.06 -16.71 0.12
C GLN A 110 -13.54 -16.92 0.14
N VAL A 111 -12.77 -15.83 0.10
CA VAL A 111 -11.31 -15.85 0.14
C VAL A 111 -10.83 -15.23 1.44
N GLY A 112 -10.49 -16.07 2.41
CA GLY A 112 -10.22 -15.63 3.78
C GLY A 112 -11.45 -14.95 4.38
N GLU A 113 -11.35 -13.65 4.65
CA GLU A 113 -12.43 -12.84 5.26
C GLU A 113 -13.22 -12.01 4.25
N ILE A 114 -12.94 -12.15 2.95
CA ILE A 114 -13.53 -11.32 1.90
C ILE A 114 -14.36 -12.19 0.97
N LEU A 115 -15.60 -11.77 0.71
CA LEU A 115 -16.42 -12.31 -0.36
C LEU A 115 -16.05 -11.65 -1.69
N VAL A 116 -15.43 -12.44 -2.58
CA VAL A 116 -14.96 -12.01 -3.90
C VAL A 116 -16.04 -12.34 -4.94
N SER A 117 -16.40 -11.34 -5.75
CA SER A 117 -17.46 -11.45 -6.78
C SER A 117 -16.97 -11.00 -8.16
N ASP A 118 -15.67 -10.75 -8.31
CA ASP A 118 -15.06 -10.32 -9.55
C ASP A 118 -13.63 -10.84 -9.72
N LYS A 119 -13.19 -10.93 -10.97
CA LYS A 119 -11.90 -11.48 -11.36
C LYS A 119 -10.72 -10.62 -10.91
N LEU A 120 -10.90 -9.31 -10.69
CA LEU A 120 -9.82 -8.42 -10.25
C LEU A 120 -9.45 -8.71 -8.80
N ARG A 121 -10.44 -8.77 -7.90
CA ARG A 121 -10.21 -9.14 -6.51
C ARG A 121 -9.81 -10.60 -6.37
N LYS A 122 -10.32 -11.49 -7.24
CA LYS A 122 -9.86 -12.89 -7.31
C LYS A 122 -8.36 -12.97 -7.60
N MET A 123 -7.88 -12.25 -8.62
CA MET A 123 -6.45 -12.13 -8.94
C MET A 123 -5.60 -11.62 -7.78
N PHE A 124 -6.13 -10.76 -6.92
CA PHE A 124 -5.38 -10.19 -5.79
C PHE A 124 -5.39 -11.02 -4.51
N LEU A 125 -6.33 -11.94 -4.36
CA LEU A 125 -6.64 -12.59 -3.08
C LEU A 125 -6.56 -14.11 -3.13
N ASP A 126 -6.91 -14.74 -4.24
CA ASP A 126 -7.03 -16.20 -4.34
C ASP A 126 -5.80 -16.81 -5.01
N GLU A 127 -4.84 -17.26 -4.21
CA GLU A 127 -3.59 -17.87 -4.69
C GLU A 127 -3.79 -19.18 -5.47
N SER A 128 -4.99 -19.77 -5.41
CA SER A 128 -5.34 -20.99 -6.13
C SER A 128 -6.03 -20.73 -7.47
N SER A 129 -6.32 -19.46 -7.80
CA SER A 129 -7.00 -19.07 -9.02
C SER A 129 -6.06 -18.98 -10.23
N GLU A 130 -6.60 -19.23 -11.43
CA GLU A 130 -5.88 -18.95 -12.68
C GLU A 130 -5.55 -17.45 -12.81
N GLU A 131 -6.44 -16.58 -12.32
CA GLU A 131 -6.22 -15.13 -12.38
C GLU A 131 -4.99 -14.68 -11.58
N TRP A 132 -4.68 -15.34 -10.46
CA TRP A 132 -3.49 -15.04 -9.63
C TRP A 132 -2.17 -15.22 -10.37
N GLU A 133 -2.12 -16.15 -11.33
CA GLU A 133 -0.93 -16.42 -12.14
C GLU A 133 -0.64 -15.33 -13.19
N LEU A 134 -1.50 -14.33 -13.34
CA LEU A 134 -1.30 -13.20 -14.26
C LEU A 134 -0.03 -12.38 -13.97
N PHE A 135 0.41 -12.38 -12.71
CA PHE A 135 1.65 -11.75 -12.27
C PHE A 135 2.50 -12.75 -11.51
N ASP A 136 3.80 -12.77 -11.79
CA ASP A 136 4.72 -13.60 -11.03
C ASP A 136 4.94 -13.06 -9.59
N GLU A 137 5.67 -13.81 -8.77
CA GLU A 137 5.92 -13.42 -7.38
C GLU A 137 6.66 -12.07 -7.24
N LEU A 138 7.61 -11.78 -8.13
CA LEU A 138 8.37 -10.53 -8.11
C LEU A 138 7.48 -9.36 -8.50
N GLU A 139 6.66 -9.52 -9.54
CA GLU A 139 5.69 -8.53 -9.99
C GLU A 139 4.61 -8.27 -8.93
N ARG A 140 4.10 -9.32 -8.25
CA ARG A 140 3.17 -9.17 -7.12
C ARG A 140 3.79 -8.46 -5.92
N SER A 141 5.12 -8.54 -5.78
CA SER A 141 5.85 -7.87 -4.72
C SER A 141 6.11 -6.38 -4.99
N GLU A 142 5.92 -5.89 -6.22
CA GLU A 142 6.11 -4.47 -6.57
C GLU A 142 5.17 -3.55 -5.79
N LEU A 143 5.68 -2.38 -5.39
CA LEU A 143 4.88 -1.38 -4.67
C LEU A 143 3.61 -0.99 -5.45
N ILE A 144 3.68 -0.85 -6.77
CA ILE A 144 2.51 -0.45 -7.57
C ILE A 144 1.40 -1.50 -7.53
N PHE A 145 1.77 -2.79 -7.56
CA PHE A 145 0.85 -3.91 -7.43
C PHE A 145 0.19 -3.91 -6.06
N ARG A 146 0.99 -3.75 -5.00
CA ARG A 146 0.52 -3.69 -3.60
C ARG A 146 -0.43 -2.53 -3.34
N ILE A 147 -0.20 -1.37 -3.94
CA ILE A 147 -1.12 -0.21 -3.88
C ILE A 147 -2.44 -0.54 -4.57
N MET A 148 -2.39 -1.10 -5.78
CA MET A 148 -3.58 -1.49 -6.53
C MET A 148 -4.41 -2.51 -5.76
N LYS A 149 -3.74 -3.51 -5.17
CA LYS A 149 -4.35 -4.50 -4.26
C LYS A 149 -5.03 -3.79 -3.09
N ALA A 150 -4.34 -2.89 -2.38
CA ALA A 150 -4.91 -2.19 -1.23
C ALA A 150 -6.21 -1.45 -1.57
N PHE A 151 -6.29 -0.82 -2.75
CA PHE A 151 -7.51 -0.15 -3.21
C PHE A 151 -8.59 -1.11 -3.68
N ALA A 152 -8.25 -2.14 -4.47
CA ALA A 152 -9.23 -3.12 -4.95
C ALA A 152 -9.83 -3.95 -3.82
N VAL A 153 -9.02 -4.30 -2.81
CA VAL A 153 -9.44 -5.03 -1.61
C VAL A 153 -10.28 -4.14 -0.69
N GLY A 154 -9.86 -2.90 -0.47
CA GLY A 154 -10.56 -1.96 0.41
C GLY A 154 -10.55 -2.38 1.89
N GLY A 155 -11.48 -1.81 2.66
CA GLY A 155 -11.77 -2.15 4.04
C GLY A 155 -12.88 -3.20 4.19
N GLY A 156 -13.28 -3.49 5.43
CA GLY A 156 -14.19 -4.58 5.76
C GLY A 156 -15.60 -4.47 5.18
N MET A 157 -16.03 -3.31 4.71
CA MET A 157 -17.37 -3.14 4.11
C MET A 157 -17.51 -3.74 2.69
N ASN A 158 -16.41 -4.19 2.07
CA ASN A 158 -16.42 -4.84 0.76
C ASN A 158 -17.12 -4.02 -0.35
N GLN A 159 -16.97 -2.69 -0.32
CA GLN A 159 -17.53 -1.78 -1.33
C GLN A 159 -16.56 -1.64 -2.50
N TYR A 160 -16.65 -2.53 -3.49
CA TYR A 160 -15.81 -2.53 -4.68
C TYR A 160 -16.40 -1.68 -5.83
N GLU A 161 -15.60 -1.47 -6.88
CA GLU A 161 -16.02 -0.83 -8.13
C GLU A 161 -16.29 -1.86 -9.22
N ASP A 162 -17.25 -1.53 -10.08
CA ASP A 162 -17.49 -2.26 -11.33
C ASP A 162 -16.58 -1.80 -12.47
N GLN A 163 -15.90 -0.66 -12.32
CA GLN A 163 -14.99 -0.09 -13.30
C GLN A 163 -13.55 -0.09 -12.79
N ILE A 164 -12.58 -0.32 -13.68
CA ILE A 164 -11.16 -0.32 -13.33
C ILE A 164 -10.56 1.08 -13.17
N GLU A 165 -11.15 2.07 -13.83
CA GLU A 165 -10.59 3.42 -13.93
C GLU A 165 -10.37 4.11 -12.57
N PRO A 166 -11.30 4.06 -11.59
CA PRO A 166 -11.07 4.61 -10.26
C PRO A 166 -9.82 4.05 -9.57
N TYR A 167 -9.60 2.74 -9.68
CA TYR A 167 -8.45 2.07 -9.11
C TYR A 167 -7.15 2.50 -9.79
N LEU A 168 -7.12 2.51 -11.13
CA LEU A 168 -5.93 2.94 -11.89
C LEU A 168 -5.56 4.39 -11.59
N ASN A 169 -6.55 5.28 -11.55
CA ASN A 169 -6.34 6.70 -11.28
C ASN A 169 -5.76 6.94 -9.89
N LEU A 170 -6.31 6.29 -8.86
CA LEU A 170 -5.81 6.43 -7.50
C LEU A 170 -4.47 5.73 -7.28
N THR A 171 -4.26 4.55 -7.86
CA THR A 171 -2.96 3.86 -7.84
C THR A 171 -1.87 4.74 -8.46
N LYS A 172 -2.13 5.32 -9.64
CA LYS A 172 -1.19 6.25 -10.30
C LYS A 172 -0.92 7.49 -9.45
N ALA A 173 -1.95 8.08 -8.87
CA ALA A 173 -1.82 9.27 -8.04
C ALA A 173 -1.01 9.00 -6.76
N LEU A 174 -1.29 7.89 -6.08
CA LEU A 174 -0.57 7.49 -4.87
C LEU A 174 0.87 7.08 -5.18
N TYR A 175 1.10 6.30 -6.23
CA TYR A 175 2.44 5.87 -6.62
C TYR A 175 3.35 7.07 -6.93
N LYS A 176 2.82 8.07 -7.66
CA LYS A 176 3.54 9.33 -7.94
C LYS A 176 3.78 10.19 -6.70
N ASP A 177 2.91 10.09 -5.70
CA ASP A 177 3.12 10.77 -4.43
C ASP A 177 4.23 10.05 -3.66
N LEU A 178 4.20 8.72 -3.56
CA LEU A 178 5.19 7.96 -2.79
C LEU A 178 6.59 7.99 -3.39
N VAL A 179 6.71 7.86 -4.71
CA VAL A 179 7.97 7.55 -5.39
C VAL A 179 8.50 8.74 -6.17
N SER A 180 9.79 9.04 -6.01
CA SER A 180 10.49 10.00 -6.86
C SER A 180 11.20 9.32 -8.03
N VAL A 181 11.16 9.96 -9.20
CA VAL A 181 11.86 9.54 -10.40
C VAL A 181 12.79 10.66 -10.82
N HIS A 182 14.03 10.32 -11.13
CA HIS A 182 15.01 11.25 -11.64
C HIS A 182 15.64 10.70 -12.93
N LYS A 183 16.21 11.61 -13.72
CA LYS A 183 16.92 11.26 -14.95
C LYS A 183 18.40 11.10 -14.62
N THR A 184 18.99 9.97 -15.00
CA THR A 184 20.42 9.72 -14.83
C THR A 184 21.22 10.58 -15.81
N ALA A 185 22.55 10.66 -15.61
CA ALA A 185 23.47 11.28 -16.56
C ALA A 185 23.39 10.65 -17.96
N ALA A 186 23.05 9.35 -18.05
CA ALA A 186 22.84 8.62 -19.31
C ALA A 186 21.47 8.89 -19.95
N GLY A 187 20.61 9.68 -19.30
CA GLY A 187 19.30 10.06 -19.81
C GLY A 187 18.17 9.05 -19.56
N THR A 188 18.45 7.96 -18.85
CA THR A 188 17.46 6.97 -18.44
C THR A 188 16.72 7.43 -17.18
N LEU A 189 15.43 7.12 -17.08
CA LEU A 189 14.66 7.37 -15.87
C LEU A 189 14.96 6.28 -14.84
N GLN A 190 15.18 6.67 -13.59
CA GLN A 190 15.39 5.77 -12.46
C GLN A 190 14.62 6.25 -11.24
N ILE A 191 14.17 5.30 -10.44
CA ILE A 191 13.51 5.55 -9.17
C ILE A 191 14.56 5.94 -8.13
N GLY A 192 14.38 7.11 -7.51
CA GLY A 192 15.28 7.65 -6.48
C GLY A 192 14.87 7.28 -5.05
N SER A 193 13.62 6.87 -4.86
CA SER A 193 13.09 6.45 -3.57
C SER A 193 13.36 4.97 -3.28
N LEU A 194 13.43 4.65 -1.99
CA LEU A 194 13.58 3.29 -1.47
C LEU A 194 12.37 2.97 -0.61
N THR A 195 11.70 1.86 -0.91
CA THR A 195 10.48 1.46 -0.19
C THR A 195 10.71 0.23 0.66
N PHE A 196 10.25 0.28 1.89
CA PHE A 196 10.32 -0.80 2.85
C PHE A 196 8.91 -1.17 3.31
N GLU A 197 8.58 -2.44 3.24
CA GLU A 197 7.43 -3.00 3.94
C GLU A 197 7.78 -3.20 5.40
N ILE A 198 6.96 -2.66 6.29
CA ILE A 198 7.08 -2.85 7.74
C ILE A 198 6.05 -3.89 8.14
N SER A 199 6.51 -5.11 8.42
CA SER A 199 5.64 -6.24 8.76
C SER A 199 5.25 -6.25 10.24
N ALA A 200 6.11 -5.68 11.10
CA ALA A 200 5.82 -5.54 12.52
C ALA A 200 6.62 -4.40 13.15
N VAL A 201 6.00 -3.73 14.13
CA VAL A 201 6.68 -2.85 15.08
C VAL A 201 6.16 -3.18 16.47
N ALA A 202 7.06 -3.57 17.37
CA ALA A 202 6.74 -3.75 18.78
C ALA A 202 7.06 -2.47 19.56
N GLY A 203 6.04 -1.67 19.84
CA GLY A 203 6.11 -0.52 20.72
C GLY A 203 5.68 -0.84 22.15
N SER A 204 5.94 0.08 23.09
CA SER A 204 5.51 -0.07 24.48
C SER A 204 4.00 0.06 24.70
N SER A 205 3.28 0.69 23.75
CA SER A 205 1.88 1.08 23.92
C SER A 205 0.94 0.37 22.95
N ALA A 206 1.41 0.07 21.72
CA ALA A 206 0.63 -0.61 20.71
C ALA A 206 1.53 -1.43 19.76
N SER A 207 0.92 -2.39 19.08
CA SER A 207 1.50 -3.10 17.94
C SER A 207 1.18 -2.36 16.63
N LEU A 208 1.97 -2.58 15.58
CA LEU A 208 1.74 -1.96 14.27
C LEU A 208 0.33 -2.19 13.71
N PHE A 209 -0.22 -3.40 13.90
CA PHE A 209 -1.58 -3.75 13.48
C PHE A 209 -2.38 -4.30 14.66
N PRO A 210 -3.69 -4.03 14.72
CA PRO A 210 -4.54 -4.50 15.82
C PRO A 210 -4.78 -6.01 15.80
N ARG A 211 -4.69 -6.61 14.60
CA ARG A 211 -4.87 -8.05 14.36
C ARG A 211 -4.06 -8.49 13.13
N PRO A 212 -3.61 -9.75 13.07
CA PRO A 212 -3.01 -10.31 11.86
C PRO A 212 -4.01 -10.33 10.70
N SER A 213 -3.56 -9.94 9.51
CA SER A 213 -4.28 -10.09 8.25
C SER A 213 -3.29 -9.98 7.09
N THR A 214 -3.51 -10.75 6.02
CA THR A 214 -2.75 -10.66 4.77
C THR A 214 -3.04 -9.38 3.98
N ASN A 215 -4.06 -8.61 4.39
CA ASN A 215 -4.47 -7.35 3.79
C ASN A 215 -3.99 -6.13 4.60
N ASN A 216 -3.28 -6.34 5.71
CA ASN A 216 -2.56 -5.27 6.39
C ASN A 216 -1.39 -4.80 5.54
N PHE A 217 -1.08 -3.52 5.59
CA PHE A 217 0.11 -2.98 4.94
C PHE A 217 0.68 -1.77 5.68
N CYS A 218 2.00 -1.64 5.63
CA CYS A 218 2.71 -0.45 6.06
C CYS A 218 3.94 -0.30 5.17
N TYR A 219 3.94 0.71 4.31
CA TYR A 219 5.05 1.00 3.42
C TYR A 219 5.68 2.33 3.80
N VAL A 220 6.97 2.29 4.14
CA VAL A 220 7.78 3.48 4.37
C VAL A 220 8.65 3.70 3.15
N THR A 221 8.38 4.77 2.42
CA THR A 221 9.15 5.19 1.24
C THR A 221 10.07 6.34 1.63
N VAL A 222 11.38 6.15 1.46
CA VAL A 222 12.41 7.14 1.79
C VAL A 222 12.99 7.69 0.50
N ASP A 223 12.96 9.01 0.34
CA ASP A 223 13.70 9.74 -0.68
C ASP A 223 14.93 10.40 -0.03
N PRO A 224 16.14 9.86 -0.25
CA PRO A 224 17.35 10.40 0.35
C PRO A 224 17.73 11.79 -0.20
N ALA A 225 17.41 12.06 -1.47
CA ALA A 225 17.76 13.32 -2.13
C ALA A 225 16.84 14.46 -1.68
N ALA A 226 15.52 14.21 -1.63
CA ALA A 226 14.54 15.17 -1.13
C ALA A 226 14.49 15.24 0.41
N ARG A 227 15.11 14.27 1.09
CA ARG A 227 15.04 14.05 2.55
C ARG A 227 13.62 13.95 3.06
N HIS A 228 12.79 13.21 2.33
CA HIS A 228 11.41 12.95 2.69
C HIS A 228 11.20 11.46 2.99
N ALA A 229 10.42 11.18 4.03
CA ALA A 229 9.93 9.84 4.33
C ALA A 229 8.41 9.87 4.30
N LYS A 230 7.81 8.95 3.56
CA LYS A 230 6.36 8.82 3.41
C LYS A 230 5.93 7.48 3.94
N ILE A 231 4.88 7.47 4.77
CA ILE A 231 4.27 6.25 5.29
C ILE A 231 2.88 6.09 4.69
N PHE A 232 2.65 4.97 4.02
CA PHE A 232 1.32 4.52 3.59
C PHE A 232 0.95 3.31 4.44
N TYR A 233 -0.04 3.47 5.31
CA TYR A 233 -0.42 2.50 6.33
C TYR A 233 -1.88 2.14 6.18
N GLY A 234 -2.22 0.86 6.38
CA GLY A 234 -3.59 0.37 6.43
C GLY A 234 -3.70 -0.88 7.29
N ALA A 235 -4.65 -0.88 8.23
CA ALA A 235 -5.06 -2.08 8.95
C ALA A 235 -6.38 -2.62 8.38
N PHE A 236 -6.42 -3.89 8.02
CA PHE A 236 -7.64 -4.55 7.59
C PHE A 236 -8.48 -4.97 8.80
N LEU A 237 -9.68 -4.40 8.87
CA LEU A 237 -10.67 -4.68 9.90
C LEU A 237 -11.90 -5.30 9.21
N PRO A 238 -12.16 -6.61 9.35
CA PRO A 238 -13.35 -7.22 8.76
C PRO A 238 -14.62 -6.64 9.38
N MET A 239 -15.73 -6.69 8.63
CA MET A 239 -17.04 -6.39 9.19
C MET A 239 -17.37 -7.43 10.27
N MET A 240 -17.74 -6.97 11.47
CA MET A 240 -18.24 -7.83 12.55
C MET A 240 -19.60 -8.41 12.22
#